data_AF-A0A8T6U4V1-F1
#
_entry.id   AF-A0A8T6U4V1-F1
#
_cell.length_a   1.000
_cell.length_b   1.000
_cell.length_c   1.000
_cell.angle_alpha   90.00
_cell.angle_beta   90.00
_cell.angle_gamma   90.00
#
_symmetry.space_group_name_H-M   'P 1'
#
loop_
_entity.id
_entity.type
_entity.pdbx_description
1 polymer ?
#
loop_
_entity_poly.entity_id
_entity_poly.type
_entity_poly.pdbx_seq_one_letter_code
_entity_poly.pdbx_strand_id
1 'polypeptide(L)'
;GKYRDAIRIYPASMELRENGNAYALGSRAVCVVGVGNSISEAREVSLEGVNAIAGGSLWNRTDIASKEHINRSIEHMKELRLSKK
;
A
#
# COMPACT_ATOMS: atom_id res chain seq x y z
N GLY A 1 -2.93 -0.84 21.30
CA GLY A 1 -2.11 -1.73 20.44
C GLY A 1 -1.16 -0.88 19.63
N LYS A 2 0.07 -1.36 19.40
CA LYS A 2 1.23 -0.63 18.85
C LYS A 2 0.97 0.18 17.55
N TYR A 3 -0.11 -0.10 16.83
CA TYR A 3 -0.43 0.52 15.54
C TYR A 3 -1.85 1.11 15.42
N ARG A 4 -2.57 1.35 16.54
CA ARG A 4 -4.00 1.74 16.48
C ARG A 4 -4.27 2.95 15.56
N ASP A 5 -3.31 3.87 15.46
CA ASP A 5 -3.39 5.05 14.57
C ASP A 5 -2.45 4.98 13.36
N ALA A 6 -1.56 3.98 13.32
CA ALA A 6 -0.52 3.85 12.30
C ALA A 6 -0.96 3.03 11.09
N ILE A 7 -2.03 2.22 11.20
CA ILE A 7 -2.53 1.42 10.09
C ILE A 7 -4.04 1.63 9.87
N ARG A 8 -4.44 1.75 8.61
CA ARG A 8 -5.84 1.83 8.19
C ARG A 8 -6.11 0.79 7.12
N ILE A 9 -7.20 0.06 7.27
CA ILE A 9 -7.62 -0.99 6.35
C ILE A 9 -8.92 -0.55 5.69
N TYR A 10 -8.94 -0.54 4.37
CA TYR A 10 -10.10 -0.17 3.56
C TYR A 10 -10.52 -1.37 2.72
N PRO A 11 -11.61 -2.06 3.10
CA PRO A 11 -12.24 -3.07 2.26
C PRO A 11 -12.73 -2.44 0.95
N ALA A 12 -12.66 -3.20 -0.13
CA ALA A 12 -13.19 -2.79 -1.43
C ALA A 12 -14.00 -3.95 -2.04
N SER A 13 -13.48 -4.62 -3.07
CA SER A 13 -14.17 -5.71 -3.75
C SER A 13 -14.04 -7.03 -2.98
N MET A 14 -14.72 -7.11 -1.84
CA MET A 14 -14.74 -8.30 -0.99
C MET A 14 -16.07 -8.43 -0.23
N GLU A 15 -16.40 -9.65 0.19
CA GLU A 15 -17.58 -9.95 0.99
C GLU A 15 -17.23 -10.77 2.23
N LEU A 16 -17.96 -10.57 3.31
CA LEU A 16 -17.94 -11.43 4.49
C LEU A 16 -19.09 -12.43 4.35
N ARG A 17 -18.76 -13.73 4.31
CA ARG A 17 -19.79 -14.79 4.23
C ARG A 17 -20.16 -15.29 5.62
N GLU A 18 -21.26 -16.03 5.71
CA GLU A 18 -21.81 -16.59 6.96
C GLU A 18 -20.83 -17.49 7.73
N ASN A 19 -19.86 -18.08 7.03
CA ASN A 19 -18.78 -18.86 7.65
C ASN A 19 -17.72 -18.01 8.37
N GLY A 20 -17.88 -16.68 8.40
CA GLY A 20 -16.95 -15.74 9.03
C GLY A 20 -15.72 -15.42 8.19
N ASN A 21 -15.60 -15.97 6.98
CA ASN A 21 -14.46 -15.73 6.10
C ASN A 21 -14.72 -14.57 5.13
N ALA A 22 -13.66 -13.82 4.87
CA ALA A 22 -13.61 -12.78 3.87
C ALA A 22 -13.21 -13.37 2.51
N TYR A 23 -13.94 -13.01 1.45
CA TYR A 23 -13.69 -13.47 0.08
C TYR A 23 -13.48 -12.28 -0.84
N ALA A 24 -12.40 -12.32 -1.63
CA ALA A 24 -12.20 -11.35 -2.71
C ALA A 24 -13.17 -11.64 -3.86
N LEU A 25 -13.88 -10.60 -4.33
CA LEU A 25 -14.80 -10.70 -5.46
C LEU A 25 -14.11 -10.40 -6.81
N GLY A 26 -13.03 -9.61 -6.80
CA GLY A 26 -12.18 -9.35 -7.98
C GLY A 26 -11.49 -7.97 -7.97
N SER A 27 -10.54 -7.73 -8.88
CA SER A 27 -9.78 -6.46 -9.02
C SER A 27 -9.06 -6.01 -7.74
N ARG A 28 -9.61 -5.03 -6.99
CA ARG A 28 -9.04 -4.40 -5.80
C ARG A 28 -9.85 -4.84 -4.58
N ALA A 29 -9.37 -5.84 -3.86
CA ALA A 29 -10.10 -6.40 -2.73
C ALA A 29 -9.95 -5.57 -1.43
N VAL A 30 -8.74 -5.08 -1.17
CA VAL A 30 -8.43 -4.34 0.07
C VAL A 30 -7.29 -3.36 -0.18
N CYS A 31 -7.29 -2.25 0.54
CA CYS A 31 -6.18 -1.31 0.63
C CYS A 31 -5.69 -1.21 2.07
N VAL A 32 -4.37 -1.33 2.26
CA VAL A 32 -3.70 -1.13 3.54
C VAL A 32 -2.90 0.17 3.46
N VAL A 33 -3.17 1.10 4.37
CA VAL A 33 -2.51 2.39 4.44
C VAL A 33 -1.73 2.46 5.75
N GLY A 34 -0.42 2.62 5.63
CA GLY A 34 0.44 2.97 6.76
C GLY A 34 0.52 4.49 6.93
N VAL A 35 0.55 4.94 8.18
CA VAL A 35 0.64 6.34 8.60
C VAL A 35 1.85 6.46 9.50
N GLY A 36 2.72 7.43 9.20
CA GLY A 36 3.95 7.68 9.95
C GLY A 36 4.45 9.10 9.71
N ASN A 37 5.48 9.50 10.46
CA ASN A 37 6.11 10.82 10.35
C ASN A 37 7.03 10.93 9.12
N SER A 38 7.29 9.81 8.44
CA SER A 38 8.04 9.76 7.19
C SER A 38 7.40 8.80 6.19
N ILE A 39 7.72 8.99 4.90
CA ILE A 39 7.29 8.07 3.85
C ILE A 39 7.82 6.64 4.10
N SER A 40 9.04 6.52 4.63
CA SER A 40 9.66 5.23 4.95
C SER A 40 8.91 4.48 6.07
N GLU A 41 8.56 5.18 7.14
CA GLU A 41 7.78 4.63 8.25
C GLU A 41 6.37 4.22 7.78
N ALA A 42 5.69 5.10 7.05
CA ALA A 42 4.38 4.80 6.47
C ALA A 42 4.43 3.58 5.52
N ARG A 43 5.49 3.47 4.71
CA ARG A 43 5.73 2.32 3.83
C ARG A 43 5.91 1.03 4.63
N GLU A 44 6.77 1.03 5.65
CA GLU A 44 7.02 -0.14 6.49
C GLU A 44 5.72 -0.66 7.11
N VAL A 45 4.91 0.23 7.71
CA VAL A 45 3.62 -0.15 8.29
C VAL A 45 2.65 -0.69 7.23
N SER A 46 2.60 -0.09 6.05
CA SER A 46 1.73 -0.57 4.97
C SER A 46 2.13 -1.97 4.48
N LEU A 47 3.44 -2.25 4.42
CA LEU A 47 3.98 -3.54 4.03
C LEU A 47 3.79 -4.60 5.12
N GLU A 48 4.00 -4.26 6.38
CA GLU A 48 3.71 -5.15 7.52
C GLU A 48 2.23 -5.57 7.49
N GLY A 49 1.33 -4.61 7.31
CA GLY A 49 -0.10 -4.84 7.29
C GLY A 49 -0.61 -5.68 6.12
N VAL A 50 -0.12 -5.44 4.90
CA VAL A 50 -0.54 -6.22 3.73
C VAL A 50 0.04 -7.64 3.76
N ASN A 51 1.26 -7.83 4.30
CA ASN A 51 1.87 -9.15 4.46
C ASN A 51 1.21 -9.99 5.56
N ALA A 52 0.53 -9.35 6.52
CA ALA A 52 -0.23 -10.04 7.55
C ALA A 52 -1.55 -10.66 7.04
N ILE A 53 -1.99 -10.31 5.82
CA ILE A 53 -3.21 -10.87 5.23
C ILE A 53 -2.95 -12.32 4.80
N ALA A 54 -3.65 -13.26 5.44
CA ALA A 54 -3.62 -14.68 5.12
C ALA A 54 -4.77 -15.07 4.17
N GLY A 55 -4.70 -16.27 3.57
CA GLY A 55 -5.77 -16.83 2.72
C GLY A 55 -5.45 -16.91 1.23
N GLY A 56 -4.32 -16.38 0.78
CA GLY A 56 -3.83 -16.49 -0.59
C GLY A 56 -4.52 -15.57 -1.61
N SER A 57 -4.07 -15.60 -2.87
CA SER A 57 -4.67 -14.90 -4.02
C SER A 57 -4.74 -13.37 -3.96
N LEU A 58 -3.90 -12.73 -3.12
CA LEU A 58 -3.69 -11.29 -3.11
C LEU A 58 -2.30 -10.97 -3.66
N TRP A 59 -2.26 -10.16 -4.71
CA TRP A 59 -1.03 -9.59 -5.26
C TRP A 59 -1.06 -8.09 -5.09
N ASN A 60 0.06 -7.53 -4.64
CA ASN A 60 0.24 -6.10 -4.49
C ASN A 60 1.60 -5.67 -5.06
N ARG A 61 1.71 -4.37 -5.32
CA ARG A 61 2.99 -3.75 -5.63
C ARG A 61 3.82 -3.60 -4.36
N THR A 62 5.03 -4.16 -4.36
CA THR A 62 5.97 -4.10 -3.22
C THR A 62 6.87 -2.87 -3.26
N ASP A 63 6.82 -2.10 -4.34
CA ASP A 63 7.68 -0.95 -4.64
C ASP A 63 7.00 0.41 -4.38
N ILE A 64 5.74 0.43 -3.91
CA ILE A 64 5.01 1.66 -3.58
C ILE A 64 5.74 2.46 -2.50
N ALA A 65 6.11 3.70 -2.82
CA ALA A 65 6.88 4.57 -1.93
C ALA A 65 8.31 4.05 -1.61
N SER A 66 8.88 3.19 -2.46
CA SER A 66 10.30 2.85 -2.36
C SER A 66 11.17 4.08 -2.60
N LYS A 67 12.30 4.15 -1.90
CA LYS A 67 13.24 5.27 -2.00
C LYS A 67 13.74 5.43 -3.44
N GLU A 68 13.99 4.30 -4.10
CA GLU A 68 14.45 4.21 -5.47
C GLU A 68 13.41 4.80 -6.43
N HIS A 69 12.13 4.46 -6.28
CA HIS A 69 11.09 4.95 -7.18
C HIS A 69 10.82 6.43 -6.97
N ILE A 70 10.82 6.89 -5.72
CA ILE A 70 10.69 8.32 -5.39
C ILE A 70 11.83 9.11 -6.01
N ASN A 71 13.08 8.66 -5.85
CA ASN A 71 14.23 9.32 -6.43
C ASN A 71 14.15 9.36 -7.95
N ARG A 72 13.79 8.25 -8.61
CA ARG A 72 13.60 8.23 -10.07
C ARG A 72 12.52 9.21 -10.52
N SER A 73 11.41 9.32 -9.80
CA SER A 73 10.37 10.31 -10.09
C SER A 73 10.89 11.74 -9.93
N ILE A 74 11.69 12.02 -8.90
CA ILE A 74 12.30 13.34 -8.67
C ILE A 74 13.23 13.70 -9.82
N GLU A 75 14.16 12.81 -10.19
CA GLU A 75 15.12 13.06 -11.29
C GLU A 75 14.41 13.27 -12.62
N HIS A 76 13.44 12.41 -12.95
CA HIS A 76 12.64 12.57 -14.16
C HIS A 76 11.93 13.93 -14.21
N MET A 77 11.37 14.37 -13.08
CA MET A 77 10.73 15.69 -12.98
C MET A 77 11.72 16.86 -13.04
N LYS A 78 13.00 16.66 -12.73
CA LYS A 78 14.05 17.68 -12.95
C LYS A 78 14.38 17.77 -14.44
N GLU A 79 14.59 16.63 -15.10
CA GLU A 79 14.85 16.55 -16.54
C GLU A 79 13.77 17.24 -17.36
N LEU A 80 12.49 16.92 -17.10
CA LEU A 80 11.34 17.52 -17.79
C LEU A 80 11.23 19.05 -17.61
N ARG A 81 11.77 19.60 -16.51
CA ARG A 81 11.79 21.05 -16.28
C ARG A 81 12.95 21.73 -16.98
N LEU A 82 14.08 21.05 -17.14
CA LEU A 82 15.23 21.55 -17.87
C LEU A 82 14.99 21.52 -19.38
N SER A 83 14.28 20.52 -19.89
CA SER A 83 13.98 20.36 -21.33
C SER A 83 12.89 21.30 -21.86
N LYS A 84 12.28 22.13 -21.00
CA LYS A 84 11.27 23.14 -21.37
C LYS A 84 11.84 24.56 -21.50
N LYS A 85 13.15 24.71 -21.40
CA LYS A 85 13.90 25.93 -21.76
C LYS A 85 14.52 25.77 -23.14
#